data_AF-A0A1H0FPE9-F1
#
_entry.id   AF-A0A1H0FPE9-F1
#
_cell.length_a   1.000
_cell.length_b   1.000
_cell.length_c   1.000
_cell.angle_alpha   90.00
_cell.angle_beta   90.00
_cell.angle_gamma   90.00
#
_symmetry.space_group_name_H-M   'P 1'
#
loop_
_entity.id
_entity.type
_entity.pdbx_description
1 polymer ?
#
loop_
_entity_poly.entity_id
_entity_poly.type
_entity_poly.pdbx_seq_one_letter_code
_entity_poly.pdbx_strand_id
1 'polypeptide(L)'
;MEPIRLLHPDLVPQRRESLQHAASTLVQMGLDDTVLSAPLVHQRLAHVVLATSGMIEWAPGSGAGDDGPDERFGVERVAGDRGGVFLSGVLIAYLDVLDNAARMGTSISEDAWRTLLWAPTALFDHVLRRPQVGMTVVPPGRGTEDLPHERAQAGQRLYFALMQATRFAVNGVVRAQDDRTLVEDCVTLATACLRAAAVALAFAADVVDPPELVVETAEHRYLWQVLGDVRAAVPRARFDQFSAALRRLDDFRAACPLLVAGG
;
A
#
# COMPACT_ATOMS: atom_id res chain seq x y z
N MET A 1 -4.49 -19.03 -5.69
CA MET A 1 -4.64 -17.58 -5.47
C MET A 1 -3.97 -16.89 -6.64
N GLU A 2 -4.64 -15.92 -7.27
CA GLU A 2 -4.03 -15.17 -8.38
C GLU A 2 -2.92 -14.24 -7.85
N PRO A 3 -1.88 -13.93 -8.66
CA PRO A 3 -0.85 -12.99 -8.27
C PRO A 3 -1.41 -11.58 -8.14
N ILE A 4 -0.89 -10.78 -7.20
CA ILE A 4 -1.18 -9.35 -7.15
C ILE A 4 -0.39 -8.65 -8.27
N ARG A 5 -1.07 -7.84 -9.06
CA ARG A 5 -0.43 -7.06 -10.13
C ARG A 5 -0.14 -5.66 -9.61
N LEU A 6 1.13 -5.28 -9.63
CA LEU A 6 1.59 -3.97 -9.24
C LEU A 6 2.27 -3.29 -10.42
N LEU A 7 2.29 -1.96 -10.44
CA LEU A 7 3.05 -1.28 -11.48
C LEU A 7 4.54 -1.52 -11.30
N HIS A 8 5.27 -1.55 -12.41
CA HIS A 8 6.71 -1.40 -12.31
C HIS A 8 7.07 -0.06 -11.63
N PRO A 9 8.05 0.00 -10.71
CA PRO A 9 8.38 1.22 -9.94
C PRO A 9 8.65 2.46 -10.82
N ASP A 10 9.27 2.27 -11.99
CA ASP A 10 9.56 3.36 -12.94
C ASP A 10 8.34 3.83 -13.74
N LEU A 11 7.27 3.04 -13.71
CA LEU A 11 5.99 3.33 -14.36
C LEU A 11 4.95 3.90 -13.39
N VAL A 12 5.28 4.06 -12.11
CA VAL A 12 4.40 4.69 -11.12
C VAL A 12 3.92 6.04 -11.67
N PRO A 13 2.61 6.34 -11.64
CA PRO A 13 2.06 7.56 -12.19
C PRO A 13 2.80 8.77 -11.65
N GLN A 14 3.19 9.63 -12.57
CA GLN A 14 3.96 10.83 -12.28
C GLN A 14 3.09 12.08 -12.21
N ARG A 15 1.84 11.93 -12.65
CA ARG A 15 0.86 12.99 -12.90
C ARG A 15 -0.49 12.53 -12.37
N ARG A 16 -1.17 13.43 -11.66
CA ARG A 16 -2.45 13.13 -11.00
C ARG A 16 -3.60 12.94 -11.98
N GLU A 17 -3.54 13.54 -13.17
CA GLU A 17 -4.63 13.46 -14.17
C GLU A 17 -4.87 12.03 -14.66
N SER A 18 -3.79 11.25 -14.85
CA SER A 18 -3.88 9.83 -15.23
C SER A 18 -4.59 9.01 -14.15
N LEU A 19 -4.32 9.29 -12.88
CA LEU A 19 -4.99 8.63 -11.76
C LEU A 19 -6.44 9.10 -11.60
N GLN A 20 -6.71 10.38 -11.83
CA GLN A 20 -8.05 10.93 -11.69
C GLN A 20 -9.04 10.29 -12.66
N HIS A 21 -8.62 10.02 -13.90
CA HIS A 21 -9.45 9.29 -14.86
C HIS A 21 -9.74 7.87 -14.36
N ALA A 22 -8.70 7.11 -14.00
CA ALA A 22 -8.86 5.75 -13.49
C ALA A 22 -9.73 5.69 -12.22
N ALA A 23 -9.50 6.57 -11.26
CA ALA A 23 -10.31 6.67 -10.05
C ALA A 23 -11.76 7.01 -10.39
N SER A 24 -12.02 7.93 -11.33
CA SER A 24 -13.39 8.24 -11.75
C SER A 24 -14.09 7.03 -12.37
N THR A 25 -13.37 6.25 -13.19
CA THR A 25 -13.88 5.01 -13.77
C THR A 25 -14.20 3.97 -12.70
N LEU A 26 -13.31 3.76 -11.72
CA LEU A 26 -13.54 2.85 -10.60
C LEU A 26 -14.77 3.26 -9.77
N VAL A 27 -14.93 4.55 -9.50
CA VAL A 27 -16.12 5.09 -8.80
C VAL A 27 -17.40 4.81 -9.59
N GLN A 28 -17.39 5.02 -10.90
CA GLN A 28 -18.56 4.73 -11.75
C GLN A 28 -18.91 3.23 -11.76
N MET A 29 -17.93 2.35 -11.55
CA MET A 29 -18.12 0.91 -11.41
C MET A 29 -18.48 0.48 -9.98
N GLY A 30 -18.50 1.39 -9.01
CA GLY A 30 -18.71 1.06 -7.59
C GLY A 30 -17.53 0.31 -6.95
N LEU A 31 -16.31 0.50 -7.48
CA LEU A 31 -15.07 -0.15 -7.07
C LEU A 31 -14.08 0.85 -6.48
N ASP A 32 -14.55 1.84 -5.72
CA ASP A 32 -13.69 2.79 -4.99
C ASP A 32 -13.41 2.33 -3.54
N ASP A 33 -12.78 3.19 -2.74
CA ASP A 33 -12.39 2.87 -1.36
C ASP A 33 -13.57 2.46 -0.45
N THR A 34 -14.80 2.87 -0.79
CA THR A 34 -16.00 2.48 -0.03
C THR A 34 -16.25 0.97 -0.02
N VAL A 35 -15.72 0.25 -1.02
CA VAL A 35 -15.83 -1.21 -1.09
C VAL A 35 -15.18 -1.91 0.10
N LEU A 36 -14.19 -1.27 0.73
CA LEU A 36 -13.49 -1.81 1.89
C LEU A 36 -14.37 -1.83 3.14
N SER A 37 -15.44 -1.02 3.18
CA SER A 37 -16.45 -1.03 4.23
C SER A 37 -17.72 -1.83 3.85
N ALA A 38 -17.79 -2.34 2.62
CA ALA A 38 -18.95 -3.11 2.15
C ALA A 38 -19.01 -4.50 2.81
N PRO A 39 -20.18 -5.17 2.81
CA PRO A 39 -20.28 -6.55 3.27
C PRO A 39 -19.33 -7.49 2.51
N LEU A 40 -18.85 -8.54 3.17
CA LEU A 40 -17.83 -9.47 2.65
C LEU A 40 -18.12 -10.02 1.23
N VAL A 41 -19.40 -10.27 0.92
CA VAL A 41 -19.80 -10.72 -0.43
C VAL A 41 -19.47 -9.69 -1.53
N HIS A 42 -19.65 -8.40 -1.24
CA HIS A 42 -19.32 -7.31 -2.17
C HIS A 42 -17.81 -7.11 -2.27
N GLN A 43 -17.10 -7.23 -1.15
CA GLN A 43 -15.63 -7.20 -1.14
C GLN A 43 -15.04 -8.30 -2.04
N ARG A 44 -15.53 -9.54 -1.92
CA ARG A 44 -15.09 -10.67 -2.75
C ARG A 44 -15.44 -10.48 -4.22
N LEU A 45 -16.63 -9.97 -4.53
CA LEU A 45 -17.02 -9.67 -5.90
C LEU A 45 -16.11 -8.60 -6.50
N ALA A 46 -15.87 -7.52 -5.77
CA ALA A 46 -14.98 -6.45 -6.19
C ALA A 46 -13.55 -6.94 -6.41
N HIS A 47 -13.04 -7.80 -5.53
CA HIS A 47 -11.75 -8.44 -5.71
C HIS A 47 -11.67 -9.18 -7.04
N VAL A 48 -12.66 -10.03 -7.35
CA VAL A 48 -12.71 -10.77 -8.62
C VAL A 48 -12.76 -9.82 -9.82
N VAL A 49 -13.61 -8.80 -9.78
CA VAL A 49 -13.74 -7.84 -10.89
C VAL A 49 -12.44 -7.07 -11.12
N LEU A 50 -11.80 -6.58 -10.05
CA LEU A 50 -10.54 -5.86 -10.14
C LEU A 50 -9.42 -6.76 -10.68
N ALA A 51 -9.31 -8.01 -10.21
CA ALA A 51 -8.28 -8.95 -10.63
C ALA A 51 -8.43 -9.42 -12.09
N THR A 52 -9.67 -9.53 -12.56
CA THR A 52 -9.99 -10.00 -13.93
C THR A 52 -10.15 -8.88 -14.95
N SER A 53 -10.30 -7.64 -14.51
CA SER A 53 -10.36 -6.49 -15.43
C SER A 53 -9.04 -6.36 -16.19
N GLY A 54 -9.12 -6.32 -17.52
CA GLY A 54 -7.97 -6.35 -18.45
C GLY A 54 -7.11 -5.08 -18.44
N MET A 55 -6.81 -4.52 -17.27
CA MET A 55 -6.01 -3.30 -17.08
C MET A 55 -4.51 -3.51 -17.34
N ILE A 56 -4.08 -4.73 -17.68
CA ILE A 56 -2.67 -5.02 -17.99
C ILE A 56 -2.43 -4.88 -19.48
N GLU A 57 -1.48 -4.03 -19.86
CA GLU A 57 -1.04 -3.97 -21.25
C GLU A 57 0.13 -4.92 -21.54
N TRP A 58 1.07 -5.17 -20.62
CA TRP A 58 2.11 -6.23 -20.76
C TRP A 58 3.04 -6.27 -19.53
N ALA A 59 3.90 -7.29 -19.42
CA ALA A 59 4.98 -7.36 -18.42
C ALA A 59 6.18 -6.46 -18.83
N PRO A 60 6.80 -5.70 -17.91
CA PRO A 60 8.03 -4.95 -18.18
C PRO A 60 9.18 -5.92 -18.49
N GLY A 61 10.14 -5.48 -19.31
CA GLY A 61 11.27 -6.33 -19.73
C GLY A 61 12.15 -6.77 -18.54
N SER A 62 12.68 -7.99 -18.61
CA SER A 62 13.40 -8.74 -17.56
C SER A 62 14.77 -8.17 -17.11
N GLY A 63 15.05 -6.90 -17.38
CA GLY A 63 16.32 -6.24 -17.02
C GLY A 63 16.21 -5.19 -15.91
N ALA A 64 15.02 -5.02 -15.31
CA ALA A 64 14.68 -3.88 -14.48
C ALA A 64 14.54 -4.22 -12.97
N GLY A 65 15.58 -4.81 -12.38
CA GLY A 65 15.82 -4.74 -10.93
C GLY A 65 15.06 -5.71 -10.01
N ASP A 66 15.82 -6.60 -9.37
CA ASP A 66 15.52 -7.41 -8.17
C ASP A 66 14.09 -7.96 -8.03
N ASP A 67 13.74 -8.89 -8.92
CA ASP A 67 12.46 -9.63 -8.96
C ASP A 67 12.36 -10.74 -7.88
N GLY A 68 13.43 -11.00 -7.12
CA GLY A 68 13.52 -12.10 -6.15
C GLY A 68 12.39 -12.14 -5.09
N PRO A 69 12.04 -11.01 -4.44
CA PRO A 69 10.94 -11.01 -3.47
C PRO A 69 9.56 -11.03 -4.13
N ASP A 70 9.42 -10.55 -5.36
CA ASP A 70 8.13 -10.48 -6.04
C ASP A 70 7.59 -11.89 -6.33
N GLU A 71 8.44 -12.81 -6.80
CA GLU A 71 8.05 -14.21 -7.03
C GLU A 71 7.57 -14.90 -5.75
N ARG A 72 8.30 -14.71 -4.64
CA ARG A 72 7.97 -15.31 -3.33
C ARG A 72 6.58 -14.92 -2.83
N PHE A 73 6.15 -13.69 -3.06
CA PHE A 73 4.85 -13.18 -2.61
C PHE A 73 3.79 -13.21 -3.72
N GLY A 74 4.10 -13.78 -4.88
CA GLY A 74 3.20 -13.83 -6.03
C GLY A 74 2.78 -12.42 -6.45
N VAL A 75 3.76 -11.53 -6.59
CA VAL A 75 3.62 -10.18 -7.12
C VAL A 75 4.08 -10.21 -8.57
N GLU A 76 3.29 -9.62 -9.44
CA GLU A 76 3.61 -9.47 -10.86
C GLU A 76 3.76 -7.98 -11.16
N ARG A 77 4.93 -7.57 -11.64
CA ARG A 77 5.11 -6.19 -12.15
C ARG A 77 4.55 -6.11 -13.54
N VAL A 78 3.73 -5.08 -13.79
CA VAL A 78 3.08 -4.88 -15.09
C VAL A 78 3.18 -3.43 -15.57
N ALA A 79 2.88 -3.25 -16.86
CA ALA A 79 2.64 -1.98 -17.51
C ALA A 79 1.20 -1.94 -18.05
N GLY A 80 0.70 -0.75 -18.33
CA GLY A 80 -0.59 -0.56 -18.99
C GLY A 80 -1.27 0.75 -18.63
N ASP A 81 -2.58 0.69 -18.39
CA ASP A 81 -3.28 1.79 -17.73
C ASP A 81 -2.70 1.97 -16.32
N ARG A 82 -1.73 2.89 -16.23
CA ARG A 82 -0.97 3.15 -15.00
C ARG A 82 -1.89 3.58 -13.88
N GLY A 83 -2.94 4.35 -14.18
CA GLY A 83 -3.89 4.76 -13.16
C GLY A 83 -4.68 3.57 -12.63
N GLY A 84 -5.24 2.78 -13.56
CA GLY A 84 -6.04 1.59 -13.28
C GLY A 84 -5.27 0.53 -12.50
N VAL A 85 -4.12 0.09 -13.00
CA VAL A 85 -3.27 -0.92 -12.34
C VAL A 85 -2.87 -0.47 -10.93
N PHE A 86 -2.47 0.78 -10.77
CA PHE A 86 -2.04 1.29 -9.47
C PHE A 86 -3.18 1.27 -8.44
N LEU A 87 -4.34 1.85 -8.77
CA LEU A 87 -5.46 1.93 -7.83
C LEU A 87 -6.09 0.57 -7.54
N SER A 88 -6.26 -0.26 -8.58
CA SER A 88 -6.77 -1.62 -8.42
C SER A 88 -5.82 -2.51 -7.63
N GLY A 89 -4.50 -2.44 -7.87
CA GLY A 89 -3.51 -3.20 -7.12
C GLY A 89 -3.55 -2.85 -5.63
N VAL A 90 -3.68 -1.56 -5.29
CA VAL A 90 -3.89 -1.12 -3.90
C VAL A 90 -5.17 -1.71 -3.32
N LEU A 91 -6.31 -1.60 -4.02
CA LEU A 91 -7.59 -2.11 -3.54
C LEU A 91 -7.59 -3.64 -3.38
N ILE A 92 -7.04 -4.39 -4.34
CA ILE A 92 -6.88 -5.84 -4.27
C ILE A 92 -6.08 -6.22 -3.02
N ALA A 93 -4.95 -5.55 -2.76
CA ALA A 93 -4.14 -5.85 -1.59
C ALA A 93 -4.89 -5.61 -0.27
N TYR A 94 -5.71 -4.56 -0.20
CA TYR A 94 -6.59 -4.33 0.95
C TYR A 94 -7.64 -5.42 1.09
N LEU A 95 -8.27 -5.82 -0.02
CA LEU A 95 -9.28 -6.88 -0.01
C LEU A 95 -8.70 -8.23 0.41
N ASP A 96 -7.47 -8.57 0.00
CA ASP A 96 -6.73 -9.75 0.46
C ASP A 96 -6.55 -9.73 1.99
N VAL A 97 -6.13 -8.59 2.55
CA VAL A 97 -5.98 -8.42 4.00
C VAL A 97 -7.32 -8.53 4.72
N LEU A 98 -8.38 -7.94 4.18
CA LEU A 98 -9.72 -8.00 4.76
C LEU A 98 -10.29 -9.43 4.75
N ASP A 99 -10.16 -10.18 3.66
CA ASP A 99 -10.62 -11.57 3.58
C ASP A 99 -9.84 -12.48 4.54
N ASN A 100 -8.50 -12.35 4.56
CA ASN A 100 -7.67 -13.11 5.48
C ASN A 100 -8.00 -12.79 6.95
N ALA A 101 -8.15 -11.52 7.29
CA ALA A 101 -8.51 -11.10 8.65
C ALA A 101 -9.92 -11.52 9.05
N ALA A 102 -10.88 -11.55 8.11
CA ALA A 102 -12.22 -12.08 8.38
C ALA A 102 -12.20 -13.60 8.69
N ARG A 103 -11.29 -14.36 8.08
CA ARG A 103 -11.19 -15.83 8.22
C ARG A 103 -10.40 -16.27 9.45
N MET A 104 -9.26 -15.62 9.72
CA MET A 104 -8.31 -15.99 10.79
C MET A 104 -8.35 -15.02 12.00
N GLY A 105 -9.02 -13.87 11.90
CA GLY A 105 -8.97 -12.81 12.91
C GLY A 105 -7.68 -11.99 12.81
N THR A 106 -7.35 -11.18 13.82
CA THR A 106 -6.04 -10.52 13.94
C THR A 106 -5.82 -10.08 15.40
N SER A 107 -4.55 -10.03 15.82
CA SER A 107 -4.15 -9.49 17.12
C SER A 107 -3.76 -8.02 17.07
N ILE A 108 -3.67 -7.41 15.88
CA ILE A 108 -3.34 -5.99 15.76
C ILE A 108 -4.44 -5.13 16.41
N SER A 109 -4.00 -4.09 17.11
CA SER A 109 -4.92 -3.19 17.83
C SER A 109 -5.91 -2.49 16.90
N GLU A 110 -7.05 -2.07 17.45
CA GLU A 110 -8.05 -1.29 16.72
C GLU A 110 -7.46 0.00 16.12
N ASP A 111 -6.57 0.70 16.84
CA ASP A 111 -5.90 1.91 16.34
C ASP A 111 -5.00 1.62 15.13
N ALA A 112 -4.30 0.48 15.14
CA ALA A 112 -3.51 0.04 14.01
C ALA A 112 -4.41 -0.33 12.82
N TRP A 113 -5.53 -1.02 13.06
CA TRP A 113 -6.51 -1.34 12.03
C TRP A 113 -7.10 -0.09 11.38
N ARG A 114 -7.49 0.91 12.17
CA ARG A 114 -7.96 2.21 11.67
C ARG A 114 -6.87 2.93 10.87
N THR A 115 -5.61 2.86 11.31
CA THR A 115 -4.47 3.43 10.57
C THR A 115 -4.30 2.77 9.20
N LEU A 116 -4.39 1.44 9.14
CA LEU A 116 -4.28 0.67 7.91
C LEU A 116 -5.36 1.11 6.91
N LEU A 117 -6.61 1.17 7.36
CA LEU A 117 -7.76 1.43 6.51
C LEU A 117 -8.00 2.91 6.19
N TRP A 118 -7.24 3.82 6.79
CA TRP A 118 -7.29 5.24 6.43
C TRP A 118 -6.56 5.57 5.11
N ALA A 119 -5.46 4.88 4.82
CA ALA A 119 -4.63 5.15 3.65
C ALA A 119 -5.36 5.03 2.29
N PRO A 120 -6.25 4.05 2.02
CA PRO A 120 -6.96 3.98 0.75
C PRO A 120 -7.92 5.14 0.57
N THR A 121 -8.67 5.53 1.61
CA THR A 121 -9.53 6.73 1.55
C THR A 121 -8.72 8.00 1.35
N ALA A 122 -7.61 8.18 2.07
CA ALA A 122 -6.70 9.31 1.84
C ALA A 122 -6.17 9.34 0.39
N LEU A 123 -5.90 8.18 -0.21
CA LEU A 123 -5.46 8.08 -1.60
C LEU A 123 -6.58 8.46 -2.58
N PHE A 124 -7.79 7.94 -2.41
CA PHE A 124 -8.93 8.27 -3.28
C PHE A 124 -9.37 9.73 -3.12
N ASP A 125 -9.41 10.25 -1.90
CA ASP A 125 -9.69 11.66 -1.64
C ASP A 125 -8.63 12.56 -2.27
N HIS A 126 -7.36 12.19 -2.13
CA HIS A 126 -6.28 12.86 -2.83
C HIS A 126 -6.45 12.76 -4.34
N VAL A 127 -6.73 11.61 -4.94
CA VAL A 127 -6.83 11.53 -6.41
C VAL A 127 -8.05 12.29 -6.95
N LEU A 128 -9.20 12.20 -6.27
CA LEU A 128 -10.49 12.72 -6.72
C LEU A 128 -10.83 14.13 -6.21
N ARG A 129 -9.99 14.74 -5.38
CA ARG A 129 -10.26 16.03 -4.71
C ARG A 129 -11.54 16.00 -3.87
N ARG A 130 -11.81 14.88 -3.20
CA ARG A 130 -12.92 14.76 -2.26
C ARG A 130 -12.52 15.36 -0.92
N PRO A 131 -13.48 15.87 -0.12
CA PRO A 131 -13.24 16.16 1.28
C PRO A 131 -12.75 14.90 1.99
N GLN A 132 -11.85 15.03 2.96
CA GLN A 132 -11.40 13.89 3.76
C GLN A 132 -12.57 13.37 4.59
N VAL A 133 -13.19 12.28 4.15
CA VAL A 133 -14.29 11.63 4.88
C VAL A 133 -13.70 10.42 5.58
N GLY A 134 -13.70 10.42 6.91
CA GLY A 134 -13.15 9.29 7.63
C GLY A 134 -13.96 8.01 7.43
N MET A 135 -13.25 6.89 7.31
CA MET A 135 -13.89 5.58 7.22
C MET A 135 -14.09 5.00 8.63
N THR A 136 -15.32 4.60 8.95
CA THR A 136 -15.61 3.88 10.19
C THR A 136 -15.39 2.40 9.93
N VAL A 137 -14.34 1.80 10.50
CA VAL A 137 -14.11 0.36 10.36
C VAL A 137 -13.92 -0.31 11.69
N VAL A 138 -14.66 -1.39 11.87
CA VAL A 138 -14.56 -2.28 13.02
C VAL A 138 -13.53 -3.37 12.69
N PRO A 139 -12.57 -3.66 13.57
CA PRO A 139 -11.64 -4.76 13.37
C PRO A 139 -12.41 -6.08 13.26
N PRO A 140 -11.95 -7.01 12.42
CA PRO A 140 -12.61 -8.30 12.26
C PRO A 140 -12.60 -9.06 13.59
N GLY A 141 -13.68 -9.81 13.82
CA GLY A 141 -13.83 -10.64 15.02
C GLY A 141 -12.83 -11.80 15.05
N ARG A 142 -13.00 -12.70 16.02
CA ARG A 142 -12.20 -13.93 16.08
C ARG A 142 -12.50 -14.80 14.87
N GLY A 143 -11.50 -15.02 14.03
CA GLY A 143 -11.57 -16.02 12.97
C GLY A 143 -11.43 -17.43 13.52
N THR A 144 -11.67 -18.41 12.66
CA THR A 144 -11.63 -19.84 13.01
C THR A 144 -10.63 -20.62 12.16
N GLU A 145 -10.12 -20.03 11.09
CA GLU A 145 -9.16 -20.64 10.19
C GLU A 145 -7.72 -20.31 10.62
N ASP A 146 -6.79 -21.22 10.34
CA ASP A 146 -5.35 -21.01 10.54
C ASP A 146 -4.66 -20.87 9.17
N LEU A 147 -4.27 -19.64 8.83
CA LEU A 147 -3.81 -19.27 7.48
C LEU A 147 -2.51 -18.43 7.51
N PRO A 148 -1.44 -18.90 8.18
CA PRO A 148 -0.27 -18.07 8.46
C PRO A 148 0.51 -17.66 7.20
N HIS A 149 0.55 -18.54 6.19
CA HIS A 149 1.17 -18.23 4.91
C HIS A 149 0.38 -17.17 4.14
N GLU A 150 -0.95 -17.28 4.11
CA GLU A 150 -1.82 -16.28 3.47
C GLU A 150 -1.74 -14.93 4.20
N ARG A 151 -1.60 -14.94 5.54
CA ARG A 151 -1.39 -13.73 6.35
C ARG A 151 -0.16 -12.97 5.91
N ALA A 152 0.98 -13.67 5.90
CA ALA A 152 2.25 -13.08 5.54
C ALA A 152 2.22 -12.55 4.10
N GLN A 153 1.64 -13.32 3.18
CA GLN A 153 1.49 -12.93 1.79
C GLN A 153 0.59 -11.70 1.63
N ALA A 154 -0.60 -11.69 2.20
CA ALA A 154 -1.54 -10.56 2.11
C ALA A 154 -0.93 -9.28 2.69
N GLY A 155 -0.33 -9.36 3.88
CA GLY A 155 0.32 -8.21 4.51
C GLY A 155 1.51 -7.68 3.70
N GLN A 156 2.36 -8.56 3.17
CA GLN A 156 3.52 -8.17 2.36
C GLN A 156 3.11 -7.57 1.01
N ARG A 157 2.08 -8.11 0.36
CA ARG A 157 1.50 -7.54 -0.87
C ARG A 157 0.93 -6.15 -0.62
N LEU A 158 0.21 -5.96 0.49
CA LEU A 158 -0.29 -4.64 0.89
C LEU A 158 0.85 -3.67 1.20
N TYR A 159 1.90 -4.13 1.87
CA TYR A 159 3.11 -3.34 2.07
C TYR A 159 3.69 -2.85 0.73
N PHE A 160 3.87 -3.73 -0.25
CA PHE A 160 4.36 -3.32 -1.57
C PHE A 160 3.46 -2.29 -2.26
N ALA A 161 2.14 -2.51 -2.27
CA ALA A 161 1.18 -1.56 -2.85
C ALA A 161 1.24 -0.18 -2.16
N LEU A 162 1.35 -0.16 -0.83
CA LEU A 162 1.47 1.07 -0.04
C LEU A 162 2.81 1.80 -0.26
N MET A 163 3.89 1.07 -0.49
CA MET A 163 5.18 1.66 -0.86
C MET A 163 5.11 2.33 -2.24
N GLN A 164 4.38 1.75 -3.20
CA GLN A 164 4.11 2.41 -4.47
C GLN A 164 3.30 3.69 -4.28
N ALA A 165 2.28 3.66 -3.42
CA ALA A 165 1.48 4.84 -3.12
C ALA A 165 2.28 5.94 -2.42
N THR A 166 3.21 5.55 -1.55
CA THR A 166 4.16 6.47 -0.95
C THR A 166 5.07 7.09 -2.00
N ARG A 167 5.63 6.29 -2.92
CA ARG A 167 6.47 6.79 -4.03
C ARG A 167 5.69 7.76 -4.93
N PHE A 168 4.43 7.47 -5.24
CA PHE A 168 3.55 8.38 -5.97
C PHE A 168 3.41 9.72 -5.24
N ALA A 169 3.04 9.68 -3.95
CA ALA A 169 2.80 10.88 -3.15
C ALA A 169 4.09 11.72 -2.98
N VAL A 170 5.24 11.09 -2.73
CA VAL A 170 6.53 11.78 -2.60
C VAL A 170 6.97 12.41 -3.91
N ASN A 171 6.74 11.75 -5.06
CA ASN A 171 6.96 12.40 -6.35
C ASN A 171 6.10 13.67 -6.51
N GLY A 172 4.87 13.67 -5.97
CA GLY A 172 4.03 14.86 -5.89
C GLY A 172 4.69 15.99 -5.09
N VAL A 173 5.25 15.69 -3.91
CA VAL A 173 5.99 16.66 -3.08
C VAL A 173 7.16 17.28 -3.84
N VAL A 174 8.01 16.45 -4.45
CA VAL A 174 9.23 16.91 -5.14
C VAL A 174 8.90 17.77 -6.38
N ARG A 175 7.74 17.53 -7.00
CA ARG A 175 7.33 18.19 -8.25
C ARG A 175 6.39 19.37 -8.08
N ALA A 176 5.76 19.51 -6.92
CA ALA A 176 4.76 20.55 -6.65
C ALA A 176 5.36 21.97 -6.65
N GLN A 177 6.68 22.12 -6.74
CA GLN A 177 7.38 23.41 -6.79
C GLN A 177 6.90 24.35 -5.67
N ASP A 178 6.19 25.43 -6.01
CA ASP A 178 5.72 26.45 -5.08
C ASP A 178 4.25 26.25 -4.62
N ASP A 179 3.55 25.21 -5.07
CA ASP A 179 2.18 24.90 -4.63
C ASP A 179 2.18 24.26 -3.23
N ARG A 180 2.15 25.12 -2.21
CA ARG A 180 2.17 24.70 -0.80
C ARG A 180 1.03 23.76 -0.42
N THR A 181 -0.16 23.98 -0.96
CA THR A 181 -1.33 23.14 -0.63
C THR A 181 -1.12 21.74 -1.18
N LEU A 182 -0.65 21.63 -2.43
CA LEU A 182 -0.34 20.35 -3.04
C LEU A 182 0.80 19.63 -2.31
N VAL A 183 1.85 20.36 -1.90
CA VAL A 183 2.95 19.81 -1.09
C VAL A 183 2.43 19.23 0.22
N GLU A 184 1.58 19.97 0.95
CA GLU A 184 1.00 19.53 2.21
C GLU A 184 0.09 18.31 2.06
N ASP A 185 -0.74 18.28 1.02
CA ASP A 185 -1.60 17.13 0.70
C ASP A 185 -0.75 15.89 0.38
N CYS A 186 0.27 16.04 -0.46
CA CYS A 186 1.14 14.95 -0.88
C CYS A 186 1.97 14.39 0.28
N VAL A 187 2.55 15.23 1.15
CA VAL A 187 3.31 14.73 2.31
C VAL A 187 2.40 14.08 3.35
N THR A 188 1.17 14.58 3.50
CA THR A 188 0.16 13.97 4.38
C THR A 188 -0.23 12.59 3.89
N LEU A 189 -0.50 12.44 2.59
CA LEU A 189 -0.77 11.15 1.96
C LEU A 189 0.42 10.20 2.11
N ALA A 190 1.63 10.65 1.78
CA ALA A 190 2.85 9.84 1.89
C ALA A 190 3.04 9.33 3.34
N THR A 191 2.82 10.19 4.33
CA THR A 191 2.91 9.83 5.75
C THR A 191 1.84 8.81 6.14
N ALA A 192 0.61 8.96 5.66
CA ALA A 192 -0.47 8.00 5.91
C ALA A 192 -0.15 6.62 5.31
N CYS A 193 0.33 6.58 4.05
CA CYS A 193 0.74 5.35 3.39
C CYS A 193 1.92 4.67 4.11
N LEU A 194 2.93 5.41 4.58
CA LEU A 194 4.05 4.85 5.36
C LEU A 194 3.58 4.24 6.68
N ARG A 195 2.68 4.91 7.40
CA ARG A 195 2.12 4.38 8.65
C ARG A 195 1.31 3.10 8.40
N ALA A 196 0.47 3.10 7.37
CA ALA A 196 -0.26 1.91 6.95
C ALA A 196 0.70 0.79 6.51
N ALA A 197 1.81 1.11 5.83
CA ALA A 197 2.80 0.13 5.40
C ALA A 197 3.46 -0.57 6.59
N ALA A 198 3.80 0.18 7.65
CA ALA A 198 4.31 -0.40 8.89
C ALA A 198 3.27 -1.32 9.56
N VAL A 199 1.99 -0.97 9.53
CA VAL A 199 0.92 -1.84 10.03
C VAL A 199 0.72 -3.06 9.14
N ALA A 200 0.88 -2.96 7.83
CA ALA A 200 0.80 -4.09 6.91
C ALA A 200 1.91 -5.11 7.18
N LEU A 201 3.13 -4.66 7.52
CA LEU A 201 4.21 -5.53 8.00
C LEU A 201 3.90 -6.16 9.35
N ALA A 202 3.33 -5.39 10.30
CA ALA A 202 2.87 -5.92 11.58
C ALA A 202 1.81 -7.01 11.40
N PHE A 203 0.88 -6.81 10.46
CA PHE A 203 -0.14 -7.77 10.08
C PHE A 203 0.49 -9.01 9.43
N ALA A 204 1.45 -8.85 8.52
CA ALA A 204 2.17 -9.97 7.92
C ALA A 204 2.90 -10.83 8.97
N ALA A 205 3.37 -10.20 10.05
CA ALA A 205 4.02 -10.85 11.18
C ALA A 205 3.05 -11.37 12.27
N ASP A 206 1.73 -11.20 12.10
CA ASP A 206 0.70 -11.55 13.09
C ASP A 206 0.38 -13.06 13.09
N VAL A 207 1.43 -13.87 13.29
CA VAL A 207 1.40 -15.33 13.31
C VAL A 207 2.48 -15.87 14.26
N VAL A 208 2.35 -17.13 14.66
CA VAL A 208 3.44 -17.84 15.36
C VAL A 208 4.51 -18.19 14.31
N ASP A 209 5.75 -17.79 14.57
CA ASP A 209 6.90 -17.95 13.68
C ASP A 209 6.70 -17.34 12.27
N PRO A 210 6.63 -16.01 12.17
CA PRO A 210 6.39 -15.35 10.89
C PRO A 210 7.52 -15.64 9.90
N PRO A 211 7.21 -15.84 8.61
CA PRO A 211 8.24 -15.98 7.60
C PRO A 211 9.04 -14.68 7.49
N GLU A 212 10.28 -14.78 7.01
CA GLU A 212 11.10 -13.59 6.77
C GLU A 212 10.38 -12.59 5.86
N LEU A 213 10.18 -11.38 6.37
CA LEU A 213 9.51 -10.28 5.68
C LEU A 213 10.50 -9.44 4.89
N VAL A 214 10.06 -8.92 3.75
CA VAL A 214 10.92 -8.11 2.87
C VAL A 214 10.61 -6.64 3.08
N VAL A 215 11.48 -5.93 3.79
CA VAL A 215 11.32 -4.49 4.04
C VAL A 215 12.07 -3.65 3.00
N GLU A 216 13.21 -4.11 2.49
CA GLU A 216 14.00 -3.32 1.56
C GLU A 216 13.52 -3.53 0.12
N THR A 217 12.78 -2.55 -0.40
CA THR A 217 12.29 -2.52 -1.79
C THR A 217 12.96 -1.41 -2.60
N ALA A 218 12.75 -1.41 -3.93
CA ALA A 218 13.17 -0.31 -4.79
C ALA A 218 12.52 1.02 -4.37
N GLU A 219 11.24 0.99 -3.99
CA GLU A 219 10.53 2.14 -3.44
C GLU A 219 11.13 2.59 -2.10
N HIS A 220 11.43 1.67 -1.17
CA HIS A 220 12.04 2.02 0.11
C HIS A 220 13.39 2.74 -0.07
N ARG A 221 14.28 2.19 -0.92
CA ARG A 221 15.56 2.81 -1.26
C ARG A 221 15.39 4.19 -1.91
N TYR A 222 14.42 4.33 -2.80
CA TYR A 222 14.08 5.61 -3.43
C TYR A 222 13.66 6.67 -2.38
N LEU A 223 12.83 6.32 -1.40
CA LEU A 223 12.40 7.26 -0.36
C LEU A 223 13.55 7.82 0.47
N TRP A 224 14.55 6.99 0.78
CA TRP A 224 15.77 7.43 1.45
C TRP A 224 16.61 8.36 0.58
N GLN A 225 16.70 8.12 -0.73
CA GLN A 225 17.42 8.97 -1.67
C GLN A 225 16.81 10.37 -1.77
N VAL A 226 15.48 10.49 -1.76
CA VAL A 226 14.78 11.78 -1.91
C VAL A 226 14.44 12.46 -0.57
N LEU A 227 14.91 11.92 0.56
CA LEU A 227 14.58 12.46 1.88
C LEU A 227 15.03 13.92 2.06
N GLY A 228 16.17 14.28 1.45
CA GLY A 228 16.69 15.66 1.45
C GLY A 228 15.75 16.63 0.71
N ASP A 229 15.22 16.22 -0.44
CA ASP A 229 14.31 17.01 -1.25
C ASP A 229 12.98 17.22 -0.53
N VAL A 230 12.43 16.15 0.08
CA VAL A 230 11.22 16.24 0.91
C VAL A 230 11.44 17.20 2.08
N ARG A 231 12.59 17.14 2.76
CA ARG A 231 12.92 18.05 3.87
C ARG A 231 12.94 19.51 3.43
N ALA A 232 13.43 19.80 2.23
CA ALA A 232 13.49 21.15 1.71
C ALA A 232 12.10 21.69 1.32
N ALA A 233 11.21 20.82 0.86
CA ALA A 233 9.90 21.20 0.35
C ALA A 233 8.82 21.39 1.43
N VAL A 234 8.89 20.67 2.56
CA VAL A 234 7.77 20.57 3.51
C VAL A 234 8.03 21.31 4.83
N PRO A 235 6.98 21.78 5.54
CA PRO A 235 7.14 22.32 6.88
C PRO A 235 7.81 21.33 7.83
N ARG A 236 8.68 21.80 8.73
CA ARG A 236 9.46 20.96 9.65
C ARG A 236 8.61 19.94 10.40
N ALA A 237 7.46 20.36 10.94
CA ALA A 237 6.56 19.45 11.66
C ALA A 237 6.04 18.29 10.80
N ARG A 238 5.78 18.53 9.50
CA ARG A 238 5.36 17.50 8.55
C ARG A 238 6.53 16.60 8.16
N PHE A 239 7.73 17.17 7.96
CA PHE A 239 8.94 16.39 7.73
C PHE A 239 9.25 15.44 8.89
N ASP A 240 9.12 15.92 10.13
CA ASP A 240 9.38 15.12 11.32
C ASP A 240 8.41 13.93 11.39
N GLN A 241 7.11 14.14 11.08
CA GLN A 241 6.11 13.08 10.98
C GLN A 241 6.42 12.06 9.87
N PHE A 242 6.76 12.54 8.67
CA PHE A 242 7.12 11.70 7.53
C PHE A 242 8.38 10.86 7.82
N SER A 243 9.44 11.50 8.31
CA SER A 243 10.71 10.83 8.60
C SER A 243 10.60 9.84 9.76
N ALA A 244 9.77 10.12 10.77
CA ALA A 244 9.47 9.15 11.82
C ALA A 244 8.70 7.94 11.28
N ALA A 245 7.74 8.14 10.37
CA ALA A 245 7.02 7.05 9.74
C ALA A 245 7.94 6.18 8.85
N LEU A 246 8.87 6.80 8.10
CA LEU A 246 9.85 6.08 7.29
C LEU A 246 10.80 5.24 8.15
N ARG A 247 11.38 5.83 9.21
CA ARG A 247 12.28 5.11 10.14
C ARG A 247 11.60 3.92 10.83
N ARG A 248 10.30 4.00 11.09
CA ARG A 248 9.54 2.89 11.70
C ARG A 248 9.52 1.64 10.82
N LEU A 249 9.70 1.77 9.51
CA LEU A 249 9.89 0.60 8.64
C LEU A 249 11.23 -0.09 8.91
N ASP A 250 12.29 0.67 9.23
CA ASP A 250 13.59 0.09 9.57
C ASP A 250 13.58 -0.69 10.88
N ASP A 251 12.64 -0.40 11.80
CA ASP A 251 12.50 -1.19 13.03
C ASP A 251 12.16 -2.66 12.71
N PHE A 252 11.36 -2.92 11.66
CA PHE A 252 11.07 -4.28 11.19
C PHE A 252 12.31 -4.94 10.58
N ARG A 253 13.18 -4.16 9.92
CA ARG A 253 14.47 -4.65 9.41
C ARG A 253 15.41 -5.02 10.56
N ALA A 254 15.48 -4.19 11.60
CA ALA A 254 16.35 -4.38 12.75
C ALA A 254 15.88 -5.51 13.68
N ALA A 255 14.59 -5.81 13.71
CA ALA A 255 14.04 -6.95 14.43
C ALA A 255 14.34 -8.31 13.76
N CYS A 256 14.60 -8.34 12.45
CA CYS A 256 14.82 -9.57 11.69
C CYS A 256 16.19 -10.28 11.84
N PRO A 257 17.33 -9.71 12.31
CA PRO A 257 18.60 -10.44 12.38
C PRO A 257 19.04 -10.88 13.78
N LEU A 258 18.22 -10.77 14.83
CA LEU A 258 18.61 -11.23 16.18
C LEU A 258 18.28 -12.71 16.49
N LEU A 259 17.71 -13.46 15.53
CA LEU A 259 17.42 -14.90 15.67
C LEU A 259 18.43 -15.83 14.99
N VAL A 260 19.50 -15.32 14.38
CA VAL A 260 20.54 -16.15 13.72
C VAL A 260 21.87 -16.16 14.49
N ALA A 261 21.98 -15.44 15.60
CA ALA A 261 23.16 -15.44 16.47
C ALA A 261 22.83 -15.96 17.87
N GLY A 262 22.45 -17.24 17.97
CA GLY A 262 22.12 -17.86 19.24
C GLY A 262 22.06 -19.38 19.19
N GLY A 263 23.21 -20.02 18.94
CA GLY A 263 23.60 -21.33 19.51
C GLY A 263 22.77 -22.55 19.18
#